data_AF-A0AAV8VF26-F1
#
_entry.id   AF-A0AAV8VF26-F1
#
_cell.length_a   1.000
_cell.length_b   1.000
_cell.length_c   1.000
_cell.angle_alpha   90.00
_cell.angle_beta   90.00
_cell.angle_gamma   90.00
#
_symmetry.space_group_name_H-M   'P 1'
#
loop_
_entity.id
_entity.type
_entity.pdbx_description
1 polymer ?
#
loop_
_entity_poly.entity_id
_entity_poly.type
_entity_poly.pdbx_seq_one_letter_code
_entity_poly.pdbx_strand_id
1 'polypeptide(L)'
;MPLQAKIIVEENEMHALQLYRQYISVRPKEIKQRRFFLTYRNGRCTAQPVGKNTFGSIPSRIAKYLGYADAKMYTGHCLRRTSATLKMQVQI
;
A
#
# COMPACT_ATOMS: atom_id res chain seq x y z
N MET A 1 13.43 -22.76 -12.19
CA MET A 1 14.34 -22.13 -11.20
C MET A 1 13.52 -21.23 -10.30
N PRO A 2 13.61 -21.32 -8.96
CA PRO A 2 12.90 -20.40 -8.10
C PRO A 2 13.58 -19.02 -8.18
N LEU A 3 12.84 -18.02 -8.65
CA LEU A 3 13.21 -16.62 -8.53
C LEU A 3 13.41 -16.30 -7.04
N GLN A 4 14.65 -16.03 -6.64
CA GLN A 4 14.92 -15.46 -5.33
C GLN A 4 14.18 -14.13 -5.25
N ALA A 5 13.14 -14.07 -4.41
CA ALA A 5 12.48 -12.82 -4.08
C ALA A 5 13.52 -11.93 -3.40
N LYS A 6 14.06 -10.94 -4.13
CA LYS A 6 14.79 -9.84 -3.51
C LYS A 6 13.78 -9.09 -2.65
N ILE A 7 13.78 -9.38 -1.37
CA ILE A 7 13.09 -8.55 -0.38
C ILE A 7 13.89 -7.25 -0.34
N ILE A 8 13.35 -6.19 -0.92
CA ILE A 8 13.91 -4.85 -0.79
C ILE A 8 13.56 -4.40 0.63
N VAL A 9 14.40 -4.79 1.59
CA VAL A 9 14.39 -4.22 2.94
C VAL A 9 15.53 -3.20 2.96
N GLU A 10 15.35 -2.07 2.26
CA GLU A 10 16.04 -0.88 2.73
C GLU A 10 15.31 -0.48 4.00
N GLU A 11 15.87 -0.92 5.12
CA GLU A 11 15.34 -0.90 6.47
C GLU A 11 15.40 0.52 7.06
N ASN A 12 14.92 1.51 6.31
CA ASN A 12 14.62 2.80 6.91
C ASN A 12 13.37 2.62 7.76
N GLU A 13 13.47 3.00 9.03
CA GLU A 13 12.36 2.97 9.97
C GLU A 13 11.17 3.72 9.35
N MET A 14 10.09 2.99 9.07
CA MET A 14 8.88 3.58 8.50
C MET A 14 8.24 4.45 9.58
N HIS A 15 8.46 5.77 9.52
CA HIS A 15 7.79 6.73 10.38
C HIS A 15 6.31 6.85 10.03
N ALA A 16 5.50 5.89 10.49
CA ALA A 16 4.06 5.82 10.21
C ALA A 16 3.33 7.13 10.59
N LEU A 17 3.77 7.80 11.65
CA LEU A 17 3.22 9.10 12.07
C LEU A 17 3.46 10.20 11.04
N GLN A 18 4.62 10.21 10.36
CA GLN A 18 4.91 11.18 9.32
C GLN A 18 4.04 10.94 8.08
N LEU A 19 3.90 9.68 7.66
CA LEU A 19 2.99 9.29 6.56
C LEU A 19 1.54 9.66 6.88
N TYR A 20 1.10 9.41 8.12
CA TYR A 20 -0.22 9.82 8.60
C TYR A 20 -0.41 11.33 8.48
N ARG A 21 0.54 12.13 9.00
CA ARG A 21 0.48 13.60 8.96
C ARG A 21 0.46 14.14 7.53
N GLN A 22 1.30 13.60 6.64
CA GLN A 22 1.32 13.94 5.22
C GLN A 22 -0.01 13.60 4.53
N TYR A 23 -0.59 12.44 4.84
CA TYR A 23 -1.86 12.04 4.25
C TYR A 23 -3.02 12.92 4.76
N ILE A 24 -3.02 13.28 6.05
CA ILE A 24 -4.05 14.15 6.63
C ILE A 24 -3.96 15.58 6.07
N SER A 25 -2.76 16.11 5.81
CA SER A 25 -2.60 17.47 5.27
C SER A 25 -3.18 17.64 3.86
N VAL A 26 -3.22 16.57 3.06
CA VAL A 26 -3.82 16.58 1.71
C VAL A 26 -5.30 16.23 1.69
N ARG A 27 -5.89 15.80 2.82
CA ARG A 27 -7.32 15.49 2.91
C ARG A 27 -8.14 16.78 2.94
N PRO A 28 -9.25 16.87 2.17
CA PRO A 28 -10.12 18.04 2.25
C PRO A 28 -10.77 18.14 3.64
N LYS A 29 -10.75 19.34 4.21
CA LYS A 29 -11.13 19.60 5.62
C LYS A 29 -12.61 19.40 5.91
N GLU A 30 -13.47 19.63 4.93
CA GLU A 30 -14.94 19.72 5.10
C GLU A 30 -15.67 18.42 4.75
N ILE A 31 -14.98 17.28 4.79
CA ILE A 31 -15.55 16.00 4.37
C ILE A 31 -16.31 15.33 5.52
N LYS A 32 -17.60 15.01 5.29
CA LYS A 32 -18.44 14.21 6.20
C LYS A 32 -18.13 12.70 6.20
N GLN A 33 -17.23 12.26 5.31
CA GLN A 33 -16.94 10.85 5.09
C GLN A 33 -16.12 10.24 6.24
N ARG A 34 -16.65 9.17 6.85
CA ARG A 34 -16.02 8.50 8.01
C ARG A 34 -14.84 7.59 7.61
N ARG A 35 -14.76 7.16 6.35
CA ARG A 35 -13.69 6.29 5.87
C ARG A 35 -12.36 7.04 5.79
N PHE A 36 -11.30 6.43 6.32
CA PHE A 36 -9.97 7.03 6.36
C PHE A 36 -9.34 7.21 4.97
N PHE A 37 -9.37 6.16 4.15
CA PHE A 37 -8.78 6.19 2.81
C PHE A 37 -9.75 6.76 1.78
N LEU A 38 -9.31 7.84 1.14
CA LEU A 38 -10.00 8.62 0.13
C LEU A 38 -9.24 8.57 -1.19
N THR A 39 -9.98 8.72 -2.27
CA THR A 39 -9.46 8.57 -3.62
C THR A 39 -8.61 9.79 -3.98
N TYR A 40 -7.37 9.54 -4.37
CA TYR A 40 -6.47 10.55 -4.91
C TYR A 40 -6.40 10.42 -6.44
N ARG A 41 -6.78 11.47 -7.17
CA ARG A 41 -6.81 11.50 -8.64
C ARG A 41 -6.41 12.89 -9.12
N ASN A 42 -5.71 12.96 -10.25
CA ASN A 42 -5.32 14.20 -10.91
C ASN A 42 -4.62 15.20 -9.94
N GLY A 43 -3.73 14.69 -9.08
CA GLY A 43 -2.98 15.53 -8.13
C GLY A 43 -3.78 16.04 -6.93
N ARG A 44 -5.00 15.53 -6.66
CA ARG A 44 -5.83 15.97 -5.53
C ARG A 44 -6.55 14.81 -4.83
N CYS A 45 -6.79 14.98 -3.53
CA CYS A 45 -7.60 14.08 -2.73
C CYS A 45 -9.09 14.47 -2.85
N THR A 46 -9.95 13.48 -3.12
CA THR A 46 -11.39 13.66 -3.32
C THR A 46 -12.18 13.12 -2.14
N ALA A 47 -13.46 13.47 -1.99
CA ALA A 47 -14.30 12.96 -0.90
C ALA A 47 -14.73 11.48 -1.06
N GLN A 48 -14.42 10.85 -2.19
CA GLN A 48 -14.85 9.49 -2.49
C GLN A 48 -13.94 8.47 -1.78
N PRO A 49 -14.49 7.52 -1.00
CA PRO A 49 -13.69 6.45 -0.41
C PRO A 49 -12.95 5.60 -1.45
N VAL A 50 -11.77 5.13 -1.09
CA VAL A 50 -11.07 4.13 -1.90
C VAL A 50 -11.84 2.80 -1.85
N GLY A 51 -12.08 2.21 -3.02
CA GLY A 51 -12.72 0.90 -3.14
C GLY A 51 -11.76 -0.25 -2.85
N LYS A 52 -12.30 -1.40 -2.41
CA LYS A 52 -11.51 -2.62 -2.12
C LYS A 52 -10.68 -3.11 -3.31
N ASN A 53 -11.20 -2.96 -4.53
CA ASN A 53 -10.52 -3.39 -5.75
C ASN A 53 -9.27 -2.54 -6.02
N THR A 54 -9.30 -1.26 -5.67
CA THR A 54 -8.12 -0.39 -5.75
C THR A 54 -7.01 -0.94 -4.87
N PHE A 55 -7.28 -1.21 -3.59
CA PHE A 55 -6.31 -1.82 -2.69
C PHE A 55 -5.83 -3.19 -3.18
N GLY A 56 -6.74 -4.02 -3.67
CA GLY A 56 -6.40 -5.34 -4.23
C GLY A 56 -5.48 -5.28 -5.45
N SER A 57 -5.51 -4.18 -6.21
CA SER A 57 -4.67 -3.98 -7.40
C SER A 57 -3.30 -3.34 -7.11
N ILE A 58 -3.08 -2.78 -5.92
CA ILE A 58 -1.81 -2.10 -5.57
C ILE A 58 -0.61 -3.04 -5.76
N PRO A 59 -0.61 -4.29 -5.26
CA PRO A 59 0.54 -5.17 -5.41
C PRO A 59 0.88 -5.45 -6.87
N SER A 60 -0.14 -5.66 -7.71
CA SER A 60 0.04 -5.85 -9.15
C SER A 60 0.64 -4.62 -9.83
N ARG A 61 0.19 -3.41 -9.46
CA ARG A 61 0.74 -2.16 -10.01
C ARG A 61 2.22 -1.97 -9.63
N ILE A 62 2.57 -2.28 -8.38
CA ILE A 62 3.96 -2.23 -7.91
C ILE A 62 4.80 -3.26 -8.67
N ALA A 63 4.33 -4.51 -8.78
CA ALA A 63 5.05 -5.56 -9.49
C ALA A 63 5.28 -5.21 -10.97
N LYS A 64 4.27 -4.61 -11.62
CA LYS A 64 4.39 -4.11 -13.00
C LYS A 64 5.42 -2.99 -13.11
N TYR A 65 5.41 -2.04 -12.18
CA TYR A 65 6.38 -0.93 -12.14
C TYR A 65 7.82 -1.44 -11.98
N LEU A 66 8.02 -2.47 -11.17
CA LEU A 66 9.32 -3.12 -10.95
C LEU A 66 9.74 -4.09 -12.07
N GLY A 67 8.90 -4.30 -13.11
CA GLY A 67 9.23 -5.14 -14.26
C GLY A 67 9.06 -6.65 -14.06
N TYR A 68 8.30 -7.11 -13.06
CA TYR A 68 8.05 -8.54 -12.87
C TYR A 68 7.08 -9.11 -13.91
N ALA A 69 7.44 -10.24 -14.52
CA ALA A 69 6.68 -10.89 -15.60
C ALA A 69 5.24 -11.26 -15.19
N ASP A 70 5.06 -11.74 -13.96
CA ASP A 70 3.78 -12.22 -13.44
C ASP A 70 3.05 -11.19 -12.57
N ALA A 71 3.17 -9.89 -12.89
CA ALA A 71 2.58 -8.81 -12.11
C ALA A 71 1.09 -9.02 -11.77
N LYS A 72 0.31 -9.71 -12.62
CA LYS A 72 -1.11 -10.00 -12.38
C LYS A 72 -1.37 -10.96 -11.21
N MET A 73 -0.40 -11.81 -10.86
CA MET A 73 -0.50 -12.75 -9.74
C MET A 73 -0.44 -12.04 -8.37
N TYR A 74 0.09 -10.81 -8.33
CA TYR A 74 0.20 -10.04 -7.11
C TYR A 74 -1.13 -9.38 -6.76
N THR A 75 -1.88 -10.02 -5.87
CA THR A 75 -3.20 -9.53 -5.41
C THR A 75 -3.10 -8.95 -4.00
N GLY A 76 -4.18 -8.33 -3.52
CA GLY A 76 -4.27 -7.85 -2.13
C GLY A 76 -3.96 -8.91 -1.07
N HIS A 77 -4.10 -10.20 -1.39
CA HIS A 77 -3.75 -11.29 -0.47
C HIS A 77 -2.25 -11.34 -0.15
N CYS A 78 -1.39 -10.91 -1.08
CA CYS A 78 0.05 -10.84 -0.88
C CYS A 78 0.39 -9.91 0.30
N LEU A 79 -0.25 -8.73 0.39
CA LEU A 79 -0.02 -7.78 1.50
C LEU A 79 -0.34 -8.38 2.87
N ARG A 80 -1.46 -9.13 2.96
CA ARG A 80 -1.87 -9.80 4.20
C ARG A 80 -0.84 -10.85 4.62
N ARG A 81 -0.39 -11.68 3.67
CA ARG A 81 0.62 -12.73 3.93
C ARG A 81 1.95 -12.12 4.37
N THR A 82 2.45 -11.12 3.65
CA THR A 82 3.70 -10.43 4.00
C THR A 82 3.61 -9.82 5.40
N SER A 83 2.50 -9.14 5.74
CA SER A 83 2.33 -8.57 7.09
C SER A 83 2.33 -9.64 8.19
N ALA A 84 1.70 -10.79 7.97
CA ALA A 84 1.72 -11.90 8.93
C ALA A 84 3.14 -12.46 9.11
N THR A 85 3.88 -12.67 8.02
CA THR A 85 5.26 -13.17 8.06
C THR A 85 6.20 -12.19 8.75
N LEU A 86 6.11 -10.88 8.43
CA LEU A 86 6.93 -9.85 9.07
C LEU A 86 6.70 -9.80 10.58
N LYS A 87 5.44 -9.94 11.04
CA LYS A 87 5.15 -10.01 12.48
C LYS A 87 5.82 -11.21 13.16
N MET A 88 5.91 -12.36 12.48
CA MET A 88 6.58 -13.54 13.02
C MET A 88 8.10 -13.38 13.04
N GLN A 89 8.68 -12.66 12.08
CA GLN A 89 10.13 -12.41 12.00
C GLN A 89 10.62 -11.39 13.05
N VAL A 90 9.74 -10.55 13.59
CA VAL A 90 10.05 -9.52 14.61
C VAL A 90 9.82 -10.03 16.05
N GLN A 91 9.53 -11.33 16.25
CA GLN A 91 9.39 -11.94 17.58
C GLN A 91 10.66 -12.71 18.04
N ILE A 92 11.83 -12.10 17.92
CA ILE A 92 13.07 -12.59 18.58
C ILE A 92 13.57 -11.50 19.52
#